data_AF-A0A7C3D284-F1
#
_entry.id   AF-A0A7C3D284-F1
#
_cell.length_a   1.000
_cell.length_b   1.000
_cell.length_c   1.000
_cell.angle_alpha   90.00
_cell.angle_beta   90.00
_cell.angle_gamma   90.00
#
_symmetry.space_group_name_H-M   'P 1'
#
loop_
_entity.id
_entity.type
_entity.pdbx_description
1 polymer ?
#
loop_
_entity_poly.entity_id
_entity_poly.type
_entity_poly.pdbx_seq_one_letter_code
_entity_poly.pdbx_strand_id
1 'polypeptide(L)'
;MNVKYLSTGAVLAFGALLSGCASSPQVATVVPDCTFPDAPEVAAPNWICDAPVEGVEVSAVGSFRKTKAGVQFQKTQATANGRNQLAANMKVHVKQLVKNYTEVTGVGDDETVDTVSSDVSKQITKETLFGTKVFRTRVSPTGTMYVLVGMDSSGAAANAQAALMTSYKNKKAMWQRFMADKAHNELEDEIEKIANQEVD
;
A
#
# COMPACT_ATOMS: atom_id res chain seq x y z
N MET A 1 24.97 53.64 -71.33
CA MET A 1 23.64 53.27 -71.87
C MET A 1 22.74 53.04 -70.67
N ASN A 2 21.90 54.00 -70.28
CA ASN A 2 20.50 54.20 -70.73
C ASN A 2 19.70 52.88 -70.62
N VAL A 3 18.56 52.74 -69.91
CA VAL A 3 17.56 53.72 -69.44
C VAL A 3 16.52 52.99 -68.54
N LYS A 4 16.02 53.68 -67.49
CA LYS A 4 14.67 53.69 -66.83
C LYS A 4 14.01 52.34 -66.41
N TYR A 5 13.30 52.21 -65.28
CA TYR A 5 12.12 52.98 -64.88
C TYR A 5 11.90 53.09 -63.36
N LEU A 6 11.37 54.26 -63.03
CA LEU A 6 10.85 54.75 -61.76
C LEU A 6 9.40 54.28 -61.59
N SER A 7 9.01 53.75 -60.42
CA SER A 7 7.61 53.76 -59.98
C SER A 7 7.53 53.58 -58.46
N THR A 8 7.47 54.71 -57.77
CA THR A 8 6.95 54.87 -56.40
C THR A 8 5.51 54.39 -56.32
N GLY A 9 5.21 53.54 -55.33
CA GLY A 9 3.86 53.16 -54.94
C GLY A 9 3.87 52.68 -53.50
N ALA A 10 3.78 53.62 -52.56
CA ALA A 10 3.58 53.35 -51.15
C ALA A 10 2.12 52.95 -50.91
N VAL A 11 1.90 51.77 -50.33
CA VAL A 11 0.66 51.42 -49.63
C VAL A 11 1.03 50.75 -48.30
N LEU A 12 0.67 51.44 -47.23
CA LEU A 12 0.64 51.01 -45.84
C LEU A 12 -0.42 49.91 -45.67
N ALA A 13 -0.09 48.81 -44.98
CA ALA A 13 -1.04 48.11 -44.12
C ALA A 13 -0.32 47.15 -43.17
N PHE A 14 -0.54 47.40 -41.87
CA PHE A 14 -0.24 46.54 -40.73
C PHE A 14 -0.71 45.09 -40.95
N GLY A 15 0.18 44.12 -40.81
CA GLY A 15 -0.15 42.71 -40.66
C GLY A 15 0.58 42.15 -39.45
N ALA A 16 -0.10 42.11 -38.30
CA ALA A 16 0.39 41.47 -37.10
C ALA A 16 0.69 39.99 -37.39
N LEU A 17 1.97 39.61 -37.22
CA LEU A 17 2.41 38.22 -37.20
C LEU A 17 1.87 37.59 -35.91
N LEU A 18 0.68 37.00 -35.98
CA LEU A 18 0.23 36.03 -35.00
C LEU A 18 1.06 34.77 -35.19
N SER A 19 2.16 34.66 -34.44
CA SER A 19 2.86 33.41 -34.19
C SER A 19 1.91 32.50 -33.41
N GLY A 20 1.03 31.80 -34.12
CA GLY A 20 0.30 30.67 -33.59
C GLY A 20 1.31 29.57 -33.28
N CYS A 21 1.68 29.43 -32.01
CA CYS A 21 2.25 28.19 -31.51
C CYS A 21 1.23 27.09 -31.82
N ALA A 22 1.55 26.27 -32.81
CA ALA A 22 0.88 25.01 -33.04
C ALA A 22 1.15 24.12 -31.82
N SER A 23 0.22 24.16 -30.87
CA SER A 23 0.13 23.21 -29.77
C SER A 23 -0.11 21.83 -30.38
N SER A 24 0.98 21.08 -30.58
CA SER A 24 0.88 19.64 -30.85
C SER A 24 0.04 19.04 -29.71
N PRO A 25 -1.00 18.24 -29.99
CA PRO A 25 -1.71 17.53 -28.94
C PRO A 25 -0.68 16.60 -28.29
N GLN A 26 -0.27 16.96 -27.09
CA GLN A 26 0.43 16.04 -26.21
C GLN A 26 -0.58 14.94 -25.94
N VAL A 27 -0.45 13.83 -26.68
CA VAL A 27 -1.12 12.58 -26.35
C VAL A 27 -0.73 12.31 -24.91
N ALA A 28 -1.66 12.52 -23.99
CA ALA A 28 -1.48 12.17 -22.61
C ALA A 28 -1.20 10.67 -22.60
N THR A 29 0.08 10.31 -22.46
CA THR A 29 0.48 8.95 -22.16
C THR A 29 -0.24 8.58 -20.88
N VAL A 30 -1.18 7.63 -20.98
CA VAL A 30 -1.85 7.04 -19.83
C VAL A 30 -0.76 6.31 -19.06
N VAL A 31 -0.16 7.01 -18.08
CA VAL A 31 0.79 6.40 -17.16
C VAL A 31 -0.04 5.41 -16.33
N PRO A 32 0.26 4.11 -16.36
CA PRO A 32 -0.49 3.15 -15.57
C PRO A 32 -0.36 3.51 -14.08
N ASP A 33 -1.47 3.44 -13.33
CA ASP A 33 -1.48 3.73 -11.88
C ASP A 33 -0.51 2.84 -11.09
N CYS A 34 -0.20 1.65 -11.63
CA CYS A 34 0.81 0.73 -11.11
C CYS A 34 1.51 0.00 -12.27
N THR A 35 2.82 -0.16 -12.16
CA THR A 35 3.66 -0.88 -13.12
C THR A 35 4.52 -1.91 -12.40
N PHE A 36 4.99 -2.94 -13.10
CA PHE A 36 5.89 -3.91 -12.48
C PHE A 36 7.22 -3.24 -12.09
N PRO A 37 7.72 -3.40 -10.85
CA PRO A 37 8.99 -2.80 -10.44
C PRO A 37 10.20 -3.21 -11.30
N ASP A 38 10.15 -4.39 -11.91
CA ASP A 38 11.19 -4.91 -12.80
C ASP A 38 10.87 -4.74 -14.30
N ALA A 39 9.69 -4.23 -14.65
CA ALA A 39 9.28 -3.87 -16.00
C ALA A 39 8.39 -2.61 -15.97
N PRO A 40 8.98 -1.41 -15.78
CA PRO A 40 8.23 -0.17 -15.51
C PRO A 40 7.32 0.28 -16.65
N GLU A 41 7.50 -0.23 -17.87
CA GLU A 41 6.64 0.09 -19.02
C GLU A 41 5.38 -0.79 -19.08
N VAL A 42 5.28 -1.80 -18.21
CA VAL A 42 4.18 -2.77 -18.22
C VAL A 42 3.30 -2.59 -17.00
N ALA A 43 2.01 -2.36 -17.24
CA ALA A 43 1.00 -2.23 -16.21
C ALA A 43 0.96 -3.49 -15.32
N ALA A 44 0.94 -3.26 -14.01
CA ALA A 44 0.82 -4.29 -13.00
C ALA A 44 -0.53 -4.19 -12.29
N PRO A 45 -1.06 -5.31 -11.77
CA PRO A 45 -2.16 -5.24 -10.82
C PRO A 45 -1.79 -4.37 -9.61
N ASN A 46 -2.69 -3.47 -9.19
CA ASN A 46 -2.42 -2.45 -8.16
C ASN A 46 -1.86 -3.01 -6.84
N TRP A 47 -2.24 -4.22 -6.45
CA TRP A 47 -1.72 -4.85 -5.23
C TRP A 47 -0.20 -5.09 -5.26
N ILE A 48 0.44 -5.09 -6.43
CA ILE A 48 1.91 -5.15 -6.55
C ILE A 48 2.56 -3.85 -6.08
N CYS A 49 1.83 -2.73 -6.18
CA CYS A 49 2.21 -1.42 -5.67
C CYS A 49 1.53 -1.11 -4.32
N ASP A 50 1.34 -2.14 -3.49
CA ASP A 50 0.80 -2.04 -2.13
C ASP A 50 -0.63 -1.48 -2.01
N ALA A 51 -1.41 -1.48 -3.09
CA ALA A 51 -2.82 -1.11 -2.99
C ALA A 51 -3.60 -2.12 -2.11
N PRO A 52 -4.55 -1.64 -1.28
CA PRO A 52 -5.35 -2.50 -0.42
C PRO A 52 -6.08 -3.61 -1.18
N VAL A 53 -6.23 -4.76 -0.54
CA VAL A 53 -7.01 -5.88 -1.05
C VAL A 53 -8.11 -6.21 -0.06
N GLU A 54 -9.35 -6.22 -0.53
CA GLU A 54 -10.52 -6.55 0.27
C GLU A 54 -10.34 -7.89 1.02
N GLY A 55 -10.71 -7.89 2.30
CA GLY A 55 -10.55 -9.04 3.19
C GLY A 55 -9.12 -9.29 3.66
N VAL A 56 -8.16 -8.41 3.36
CA VAL A 56 -6.77 -8.48 3.84
C VAL A 56 -6.44 -7.22 4.63
N GLU A 57 -6.35 -7.35 5.94
CA GLU A 57 -6.12 -6.23 6.87
C GLU A 57 -4.65 -5.78 6.81
N VAL A 58 -3.73 -6.73 6.91
CA VAL A 58 -2.30 -6.49 6.82
C VAL A 58 -1.73 -7.35 5.72
N SER A 59 -1.08 -6.71 4.75
CA SER A 59 -0.50 -7.38 3.60
C SER A 59 0.88 -6.85 3.25
N ALA A 60 1.66 -7.62 2.49
CA ALA A 60 2.90 -7.19 1.88
C ALA A 60 3.20 -7.99 0.62
N VAL A 61 3.92 -7.38 -0.31
CA VAL A 61 4.32 -7.99 -1.57
C VAL A 61 5.74 -8.55 -1.49
N GLY A 62 5.87 -9.86 -1.61
CA GLY A 62 7.16 -10.51 -1.80
C GLY A 62 7.47 -10.75 -3.26
N SER A 63 8.75 -10.67 -3.65
CA SER A 63 9.15 -11.00 -5.01
C SER A 63 10.40 -11.88 -5.07
N PHE A 64 10.53 -12.67 -6.13
CA PHE A 64 11.74 -13.43 -6.41
C PHE A 64 11.91 -13.69 -7.89
N ARG A 65 13.13 -13.46 -8.40
CA ARG A 65 13.49 -13.66 -9.80
C ARG A 65 13.42 -15.13 -10.21
N LYS A 66 13.23 -15.39 -11.50
CA LYS A 66 13.28 -16.74 -12.05
C LYS A 66 14.68 -17.36 -11.86
N THR A 67 14.73 -18.64 -11.53
CA THR A 67 15.98 -19.41 -11.45
C THR A 67 15.82 -20.79 -12.09
N LYS A 68 16.94 -21.50 -12.27
CA LYS A 68 16.95 -22.88 -12.76
C LYS A 68 16.35 -23.89 -11.75
N ALA A 69 16.12 -23.48 -10.50
CA ALA A 69 15.54 -24.33 -9.45
C ALA A 69 14.01 -24.52 -9.58
N GLY A 70 13.38 -23.89 -10.58
CA GLY A 70 11.98 -24.10 -10.92
C GLY A 70 11.00 -23.18 -10.19
N VAL A 71 9.74 -23.23 -10.64
CA VAL A 71 8.67 -22.31 -10.22
C VAL A 71 8.31 -22.47 -8.74
N GLN A 72 8.39 -23.70 -8.20
CA GLN A 72 8.10 -23.93 -6.79
C GLN A 72 9.13 -23.27 -5.88
N PHE A 73 10.42 -23.39 -6.20
CA PHE A 73 11.48 -22.69 -5.47
C PHE A 73 11.28 -21.17 -5.53
N GLN A 74 10.98 -20.64 -6.73
CA GLN A 74 10.69 -19.23 -6.91
C GLN A 74 9.51 -18.76 -6.03
N LYS A 75 8.40 -19.50 -6.00
CA LYS A 75 7.23 -19.19 -5.17
C LYS A 75 7.56 -19.23 -3.69
N THR A 76 8.32 -20.23 -3.23
CA THR A 76 8.75 -20.33 -1.83
C THR A 76 9.58 -19.12 -1.43
N GLN A 77 10.56 -18.71 -2.24
CA GLN A 77 11.40 -17.55 -1.94
C GLN A 77 10.62 -16.23 -1.98
N ALA A 78 9.75 -16.04 -2.98
CA ALA A 78 8.90 -14.86 -3.05
C ALA A 78 7.95 -14.78 -1.84
N THR A 79 7.36 -15.90 -1.44
CA THR A 79 6.50 -15.97 -0.23
C THR A 79 7.28 -15.65 1.03
N ALA A 80 8.52 -16.16 1.18
CA ALA A 80 9.38 -15.84 2.32
C ALA A 80 9.73 -14.35 2.36
N ASN A 81 10.09 -13.75 1.23
CA ASN A 81 10.31 -12.31 1.12
C ASN A 81 9.07 -11.49 1.47
N GLY A 82 7.87 -11.97 1.09
CA GLY A 82 6.60 -11.34 1.43
C GLY A 82 6.31 -11.41 2.93
N ARG A 83 6.54 -12.56 3.57
CA ARG A 83 6.41 -12.71 5.03
C ARG A 83 7.36 -11.79 5.81
N ASN A 84 8.59 -11.62 5.34
CA ASN A 84 9.55 -10.71 5.96
C ASN A 84 9.06 -9.26 5.92
N GLN A 85 8.51 -8.82 4.80
CA GLN A 85 7.92 -7.48 4.68
C GLN A 85 6.62 -7.34 5.47
N LEU A 86 5.79 -8.39 5.50
CA LEU A 86 4.57 -8.42 6.28
C LEU A 86 4.84 -8.23 7.78
N ALA A 87 5.94 -8.78 8.29
CA ALA A 87 6.37 -8.54 9.67
C ALA A 87 6.67 -7.05 9.94
N ALA A 88 7.26 -6.33 8.97
CA ALA A 88 7.46 -4.89 9.10
C ALA A 88 6.12 -4.13 9.09
N ASN A 89 5.21 -4.46 8.17
CA ASN A 89 3.89 -3.83 8.07
C ASN A 89 3.04 -4.09 9.32
N MET A 90 3.13 -5.28 9.91
CA MET A 90 2.45 -5.60 11.16
C MET A 90 2.92 -4.72 12.33
N LYS A 91 4.22 -4.38 12.41
CA LYS A 91 4.72 -3.47 13.46
C LYS A 91 4.08 -2.09 13.36
N VAL A 92 4.00 -1.57 12.13
CA VAL A 92 3.37 -0.27 11.86
C VAL A 92 1.88 -0.33 12.21
N HIS A 93 1.20 -1.40 11.80
CA HIS A 93 -0.21 -1.62 12.10
C HIS A 93 -0.48 -1.65 13.61
N VAL A 94 0.29 -2.44 14.38
CA VAL A 94 0.10 -2.47 15.84
C VAL A 94 0.41 -1.13 16.50
N LYS A 95 1.45 -0.42 16.05
CA LYS A 95 1.73 0.94 16.55
C LYS A 95 0.53 1.85 16.34
N GLN A 96 -0.10 1.79 15.16
CA GLN A 96 -1.29 2.58 14.86
C GLN A 96 -2.49 2.18 15.73
N LEU A 97 -2.69 0.87 15.97
CA LEU A 97 -3.76 0.37 16.83
C LEU A 97 -3.64 0.89 18.27
N VAL A 98 -2.44 0.81 18.85
CA VAL A 98 -2.17 1.30 20.22
C VAL A 98 -2.38 2.82 20.28
N LYS A 99 -1.87 3.56 19.30
CA LYS A 99 -2.05 5.02 19.22
C LYS A 99 -3.54 5.41 19.14
N ASN A 100 -4.30 4.76 18.26
CA ASN A 100 -5.73 5.03 18.12
C ASN A 100 -6.49 4.76 19.43
N TYR A 101 -6.15 3.69 20.14
CA TYR A 101 -6.77 3.40 21.44
C TYR A 101 -6.50 4.47 22.48
N THR A 102 -5.25 4.92 22.60
CA THR A 102 -4.89 5.96 23.56
C THR A 102 -5.55 7.29 23.23
N GLU A 103 -5.68 7.62 21.94
CA GLU A 103 -6.39 8.82 21.47
C GLU A 103 -7.89 8.77 21.79
N VAL A 104 -8.54 7.60 21.62
CA VAL A 104 -9.99 7.44 21.88
C VAL A 104 -10.31 7.37 23.37
N THR A 105 -9.51 6.65 24.16
CA THR A 105 -9.81 6.40 25.58
C THR A 105 -9.19 7.42 26.53
N GLY A 106 -8.19 8.18 26.09
CA GLY A 106 -7.39 9.05 26.95
C GLY A 106 -6.52 8.28 27.96
N VAL A 107 -6.42 6.95 27.83
CA VAL A 107 -5.66 6.10 28.77
C VAL A 107 -4.24 5.88 28.24
N GLY A 108 -3.28 6.59 28.84
CA GLY A 108 -1.85 6.47 28.55
C GLY A 108 -1.25 7.77 28.03
N ASP A 109 0.03 8.02 28.37
CA ASP A 109 0.84 9.07 27.77
C ASP A 109 1.62 8.54 26.55
N ASP A 110 2.16 9.44 25.73
CA ASP A 110 2.93 9.09 24.53
C ASP A 110 4.10 8.14 24.83
N GLU A 111 4.72 8.29 26.01
CA GLU A 111 5.82 7.44 26.48
C GLU A 111 5.36 5.99 26.72
N THR A 112 4.14 5.78 27.25
CA THR A 112 3.52 4.46 27.38
C THR A 112 3.20 3.85 26.00
N VAL A 113 2.68 4.65 25.07
CA VAL A 113 2.34 4.19 23.70
C VAL A 113 3.59 3.70 22.98
N ASP A 114 4.66 4.49 23.01
CA ASP A 114 5.91 4.13 22.34
C ASP A 114 6.58 2.94 23.01
N THR A 115 6.53 2.81 24.34
CA THR A 115 7.07 1.64 25.04
C THR A 115 6.31 0.36 24.66
N VAL A 116 4.97 0.40 24.70
CA VAL A 116 4.13 -0.75 24.32
C VAL A 116 4.35 -1.12 22.86
N SER A 117 4.32 -0.13 21.96
CA SER A 117 4.55 -0.34 20.53
C SER A 117 5.94 -0.91 20.24
N SER A 118 6.96 -0.41 20.93
CA SER A 118 8.36 -0.88 20.81
C SER A 118 8.50 -2.33 21.24
N ASP A 119 7.92 -2.70 22.37
CA ASP A 119 8.02 -4.06 22.90
C ASP A 119 7.25 -5.07 22.06
N VAL A 120 6.07 -4.71 21.55
CA VAL A 120 5.32 -5.55 20.60
C VAL A 120 6.07 -5.69 19.28
N SER A 121 6.61 -4.59 18.77
CA SER A 121 7.38 -4.61 17.53
C SER A 121 8.60 -5.52 17.64
N LYS A 122 9.30 -5.51 18.79
CA LYS A 122 10.40 -6.44 19.06
C LYS A 122 9.93 -7.89 19.02
N GLN A 123 8.78 -8.21 19.61
CA GLN A 123 8.27 -9.59 19.59
C GLN A 123 7.80 -10.02 18.21
N ILE A 124 7.14 -9.17 17.41
CA ILE A 124 6.77 -9.49 16.02
C ILE A 124 8.01 -9.80 15.16
N THR A 125 9.18 -9.27 15.54
CA THR A 125 10.45 -9.59 14.85
C THR A 125 11.02 -10.95 15.27
N LYS A 126 10.74 -11.39 16.50
CA LYS A 126 11.27 -12.63 17.09
C LYS A 126 10.33 -13.82 16.90
N GLU A 127 9.03 -13.58 16.93
CA GLU A 127 7.96 -14.54 16.78
C GLU A 127 7.48 -14.55 15.32
N THR A 128 7.38 -15.75 14.74
CA THR A 128 6.90 -15.89 13.36
C THR A 128 5.41 -15.58 13.34
N LEU A 129 4.98 -14.63 12.50
CA LEU A 129 3.55 -14.37 12.25
C LEU A 129 2.83 -15.66 11.88
N PHE A 130 1.84 -16.07 12.68
CA PHE A 130 1.05 -17.27 12.41
C PHE A 130 -0.19 -16.92 11.58
N GLY A 131 -0.70 -17.89 10.82
CA GLY A 131 -1.90 -17.71 10.01
C GLY A 131 -1.72 -16.90 8.72
N THR A 132 -0.49 -16.53 8.35
CA THR A 132 -0.23 -15.83 7.08
C THR A 132 -0.55 -16.69 5.86
N LYS A 133 -1.29 -16.13 4.90
CA LYS A 133 -1.70 -16.81 3.67
C LYS A 133 -1.19 -16.07 2.43
N VAL A 134 -1.01 -16.82 1.35
CA VAL A 134 -0.79 -16.23 0.01
C VAL A 134 -2.15 -15.94 -0.60
N PHE A 135 -2.41 -14.67 -0.89
CA PHE A 135 -3.68 -14.22 -1.47
C PHE A 135 -3.60 -14.11 -3.00
N ARG A 136 -2.48 -13.65 -3.53
CA ARG A 136 -2.29 -13.44 -4.98
C ARG A 136 -0.89 -13.83 -5.40
N THR A 137 -0.76 -14.24 -6.67
CA THR A 137 0.52 -14.53 -7.30
C THR A 137 0.48 -14.09 -8.76
N ARG A 138 1.50 -13.38 -9.22
CA ARG A 138 1.67 -12.96 -10.61
C ARG A 138 3.14 -13.03 -11.00
N VAL A 139 3.40 -13.21 -12.29
CA VAL A 139 4.74 -13.22 -12.86
C VAL A 139 4.85 -12.03 -13.80
N SER A 140 5.92 -11.25 -13.65
CA SER A 140 6.21 -10.11 -14.52
C SER A 140 6.70 -10.59 -15.89
N PRO A 141 6.75 -9.71 -16.90
CA PRO A 141 7.32 -10.02 -18.22
C PRO A 141 8.78 -10.50 -18.17
N THR A 142 9.56 -10.06 -17.17
CA THR A 142 10.96 -10.49 -17.00
C THR A 142 11.08 -11.89 -16.38
N GLY A 143 9.97 -12.43 -15.87
CA GLY A 143 9.90 -13.72 -15.18
C GLY A 143 10.03 -13.64 -13.66
N THR A 144 10.09 -12.45 -13.05
CA THR A 144 10.03 -12.31 -11.58
C THR A 144 8.64 -12.64 -11.07
N MET A 145 8.55 -13.44 -10.02
CA MET A 145 7.28 -13.76 -9.37
C MET A 145 7.04 -12.80 -8.23
N TYR A 146 5.85 -12.23 -8.19
CA TYR A 146 5.30 -11.40 -7.13
C TYR A 146 4.20 -12.18 -6.39
N VAL A 147 4.22 -12.12 -5.07
CA VAL A 147 3.31 -12.84 -4.18
C VAL A 147 2.77 -11.87 -3.15
N LEU A 148 1.45 -11.74 -3.06
CA LEU A 148 0.80 -11.04 -1.97
C LEU A 148 0.63 -12.00 -0.81
N VAL A 149 1.27 -11.70 0.31
CA VAL A 149 1.09 -12.42 1.58
C VAL A 149 0.36 -11.47 2.53
N GLY A 150 -0.57 -12.00 3.31
CA GLY A 150 -1.27 -11.20 4.30
C GLY A 150 -2.02 -12.04 5.33
N MET A 151 -2.86 -11.35 6.09
CA MET A 151 -3.84 -11.92 7.01
C MET A 151 -5.08 -11.04 7.06
N ASP A 152 -6.21 -11.65 7.42
CA ASP A 152 -7.45 -10.94 7.74
C ASP A 152 -7.37 -10.23 9.10
N SER A 153 -8.39 -9.44 9.45
CA SER A 153 -8.42 -8.68 10.72
C SER A 153 -8.29 -9.62 11.93
N SER A 154 -8.96 -10.78 11.91
CA SER A 154 -8.89 -11.75 13.00
C SER A 154 -7.47 -12.28 13.22
N GLY A 155 -6.74 -12.56 12.13
CA GLY A 155 -5.34 -12.96 12.18
C GLY A 155 -4.43 -11.84 12.68
N ALA A 156 -4.68 -10.59 12.25
CA ALA A 156 -3.91 -9.43 12.70
C ALA A 156 -4.08 -9.19 14.20
N ALA A 157 -5.32 -9.20 14.68
CA ALA A 157 -5.69 -9.12 16.09
C ALA A 157 -5.01 -10.20 16.94
N ALA A 158 -5.06 -11.46 16.49
CA ALA A 158 -4.47 -12.59 17.21
C ALA A 158 -2.94 -12.47 17.31
N ASN A 159 -2.27 -12.09 16.22
CA ASN A 159 -0.81 -11.90 16.23
C ASN A 159 -0.39 -10.71 17.12
N ALA A 160 -1.15 -9.61 17.10
CA ALA A 160 -0.91 -8.46 17.97
C ALA A 160 -1.08 -8.84 19.46
N GLN A 161 -2.13 -9.59 19.79
CA GLN A 161 -2.37 -10.09 21.14
C GLN A 161 -1.26 -11.02 21.62
N ALA A 162 -0.82 -11.96 20.78
CA ALA A 162 0.25 -12.89 21.12
C ALA A 162 1.56 -12.16 21.45
N ALA A 163 1.94 -11.18 20.62
CA ALA A 163 3.14 -10.37 20.83
C ALA A 163 3.10 -9.57 22.15
N LEU A 164 1.92 -9.14 22.58
CA LEU A 164 1.71 -8.42 23.84
C LEU A 164 1.74 -9.32 25.07
N MET A 165 1.11 -10.50 25.01
CA MET A 165 1.08 -11.44 26.15
C MET A 165 2.49 -11.91 26.55
N THR A 166 3.39 -12.05 25.57
CA THR A 166 4.78 -12.43 25.80
C THR A 166 5.59 -11.29 26.43
N SER A 167 5.29 -10.03 26.10
CA SER A 167 6.01 -8.85 26.62
C SER A 167 5.47 -8.30 27.95
N TYR A 168 4.18 -8.48 28.27
CA TYR A 168 3.54 -7.80 29.40
C TYR A 168 2.66 -8.71 30.26
N LYS A 169 3.19 -9.21 31.39
CA LYS A 169 2.36 -9.82 32.45
C LYS A 169 1.42 -8.81 33.14
N ASN A 170 1.81 -7.53 33.25
CA ASN A 170 1.14 -6.55 34.13
C ASN A 170 0.08 -5.67 33.44
N LYS A 171 -0.02 -5.65 32.11
CA LYS A 171 -0.99 -4.79 31.38
C LYS A 171 -1.99 -5.59 30.53
N LYS A 172 -2.12 -6.90 30.77
CA LYS A 172 -3.11 -7.80 30.14
C LYS A 172 -4.52 -7.20 30.16
N ALA A 173 -4.94 -6.61 31.28
CA ALA A 173 -6.27 -6.01 31.40
C ALA A 173 -6.52 -4.83 30.45
N MET A 174 -5.50 -4.00 30.17
CA MET A 174 -5.62 -2.89 29.23
C MET A 174 -5.82 -3.40 27.81
N TRP A 175 -5.04 -4.39 27.38
CA TRP A 175 -5.18 -4.95 26.04
C TRP A 175 -6.47 -5.76 25.87
N GLN A 176 -6.90 -6.49 26.90
CA GLN A 176 -8.19 -7.17 26.86
C GLN A 176 -9.35 -6.18 26.70
N ARG A 177 -9.27 -4.99 27.33
CA ARG A 177 -10.21 -3.89 27.09
C ARG A 177 -10.10 -3.35 25.67
N PHE A 178 -8.90 -3.00 25.21
CA PHE A 178 -8.68 -2.57 23.82
C PHE A 178 -9.27 -3.54 22.79
N MET A 179 -9.04 -4.85 22.96
CA MET A 179 -9.56 -5.86 22.04
C MET A 179 -11.08 -6.02 22.16
N ALA A 180 -11.64 -5.89 23.36
CA ALA A 180 -13.09 -5.89 23.56
C ALA A 180 -13.73 -4.68 22.88
N ASP A 181 -13.14 -3.49 23.03
CA ASP A 181 -13.59 -2.26 22.38
C ASP A 181 -13.46 -2.36 20.86
N LYS A 182 -12.37 -2.93 20.34
CA LYS A 182 -12.20 -3.16 18.90
C LYS A 182 -13.20 -4.16 18.34
N ALA A 183 -13.42 -5.29 19.01
CA ALA A 183 -14.41 -6.27 18.58
C ALA A 183 -15.83 -5.69 18.63
N HIS A 184 -16.11 -4.77 19.56
CA HIS A 184 -17.37 -4.05 19.61
C HIS A 184 -17.51 -3.08 18.43
N ASN A 185 -16.49 -2.26 18.16
CA ASN A 185 -16.51 -1.31 17.05
C ASN A 185 -16.57 -2.01 15.68
N GLU A 186 -15.85 -3.13 15.48
CA GLU A 186 -15.93 -3.89 14.23
C GLU A 186 -17.34 -4.49 14.03
N LEU A 187 -17.99 -4.94 15.11
CA LEU A 187 -19.37 -5.40 15.07
C LEU A 187 -20.33 -4.24 14.76
N GLU A 188 -20.09 -3.05 15.33
CA GLU A 188 -20.86 -1.84 15.02
C GLU A 188 -20.68 -1.41 13.56
N ASP A 189 -19.46 -1.43 13.02
CA ASP A 189 -19.16 -1.12 11.61
C ASP A 189 -19.85 -2.13 10.66
N GLU A 190 -19.91 -3.40 11.03
CA GLU A 190 -20.65 -4.44 10.28
C GLU A 190 -22.17 -4.22 10.36
N ILE A 191 -22.71 -3.89 11.54
CA ILE A 191 -24.13 -3.57 11.73
C ILE A 191 -24.52 -2.31 10.94
N GLU A 192 -23.67 -1.28 10.91
CA GLU A 192 -23.92 -0.05 10.16
C GLU A 192 -23.86 -0.29 8.65
N LYS A 193 -22.96 -1.15 8.16
CA LYS A 193 -22.96 -1.58 6.75
C LYS A 193 -24.23 -2.34 6.38
N ILE A 194 -24.72 -3.23 7.24
CA ILE A 194 -25.97 -3.96 7.01
C ILE A 194 -27.16 -2.98 7.01
N ALA A 195 -27.21 -2.07 7.99
CA ALA A 195 -28.27 -1.07 8.10
C ALA A 195 -28.32 -0.11 6.89
N ASN A 196 -27.16 0.22 6.31
CA ASN A 196 -27.06 1.06 5.12
C ASN A 196 -27.25 0.29 3.80
N GLN A 197 -27.28 -1.05 3.83
CA GLN A 197 -27.58 -1.89 2.66
C GLN A 197 -29.08 -2.21 2.50
N GLU A 198 -29.92 -1.91 3.50
CA GLU A 198 -31.38 -2.06 3.42
C GLU A 198 -32.12 -0.82 2.87
N VAL A 199 -31.39 0.19 2.35
CA VAL A 199 -31.97 1.46 1.87
C VAL A 199 -31.86 1.66 0.34
N ASP A 200 -31.35 0.69 -0.41
CA ASP A 200 -31.36 0.69 -1.90
C ASP A 200 -32.26 -0.41 -2.50
#